data_AF-A0A1M5KNG9-F1
#
_entry.id   AF-A0A1M5KNG9-F1
#
_cell.length_a   1.000
_cell.length_b   1.000
_cell.length_c   1.000
_cell.angle_alpha   90.00
_cell.angle_beta   90.00
_cell.angle_gamma   90.00
#
_symmetry.space_group_name_H-M   'P 1'
#
loop_
_entity.id
_entity.type
_entity.pdbx_description
1 polymer ?
#
loop_
_entity_poly.entity_id
_entity_poly.type
_entity_poly.pdbx_seq_one_letter_code
_entity_poly.pdbx_strand_id
1 'polypeptide(L)' 'MTLSLGYLDHESFRAAIGTAAGYGAIVAVMTLLLFGVPYLLFSL' A
#
# COMPACT_ATOMS: atom_id res chain seq x y z
N MET A 1 -9.67 -29.98 3.84
CA MET A 1 -8.50 -29.17 4.20
C MET A 1 -8.99 -27.88 4.82
N THR A 2 -8.89 -27.76 6.14
CA THR A 2 -9.17 -26.50 6.83
C THR A 2 -7.96 -25.59 6.60
N LEU A 3 -8.14 -24.44 5.94
CA LEU A 3 -7.09 -23.44 5.75
C LEU A 3 -6.60 -22.99 7.14
N SER A 4 -5.51 -23.57 7.63
CA SER A 4 -4.90 -23.17 8.89
C SER A 4 -4.38 -21.75 8.72
N LEU A 5 -4.92 -20.80 9.49
CA LEU A 5 -4.53 -19.39 9.48
C LEU A 5 -3.14 -19.14 10.10
N GLY A 6 -2.44 -20.18 10.57
CA GLY A 6 -1.14 -20.06 11.25
C GLY A 6 -0.01 -19.47 10.39
N TYR A 7 -0.17 -19.41 9.06
CA TYR A 7 0.80 -18.71 8.20
C TYR A 7 0.72 -17.17 8.34
N LEU A 8 -0.40 -16.64 8.82
CA LEU A 8 -0.58 -15.20 9.05
C LEU A 8 0.27 -14.70 10.23
N ASP A 9 0.58 -15.58 11.19
CA ASP A 9 1.43 -15.25 12.34
C ASP A 9 2.93 -15.41 12.05
N HIS A 10 3.27 -15.85 10.83
CA HIS A 10 4.67 -16.05 10.45
C HIS A 10 5.37 -14.70 10.21
N GLU A 11 6.60 -14.56 10.70
CA GLU A 11 7.35 -13.29 10.63
C GLU A 11 7.53 -12.77 9.19
N SER A 12 7.71 -13.68 8.23
CA SER A 12 7.76 -13.36 6.81
C SER A 12 6.46 -12.74 6.27
N PHE A 13 5.29 -13.15 6.79
CA PHE A 13 4.01 -12.57 6.40
C PHE A 13 3.85 -11.15 6.96
N ARG A 14 4.27 -10.93 8.22
CA ARG A 14 4.35 -9.60 8.82
C ARG A 14 5.27 -8.67 8.03
N ALA A 15 6.42 -9.16 7.60
CA ALA A 15 7.35 -8.42 6.76
C ALA A 15 6.74 -8.09 5.38
N ALA A 16 6.12 -9.07 4.72
CA ALA A 16 5.47 -8.86 3.42
C ALA A 16 4.35 -7.81 3.47
N ILE A 17 3.50 -7.86 4.51
CA ILE A 17 2.48 -6.82 4.74
C ILE A 17 3.12 -5.47 4.97
N GLY A 18 4.15 -5.39 5.82
CA GLY A 18 4.86 -4.13 6.09
C GLY A 18 5.45 -3.52 4.83
N THR A 19 6.07 -4.34 3.98
CA THR A 19 6.61 -3.92 2.68
C THR A 19 5.51 -3.44 1.74
N ALA A 20 4.44 -4.22 1.59
CA ALA A 20 3.31 -3.88 0.72
C ALA A 20 2.62 -2.58 1.17
N ALA A 21 2.39 -2.41 2.47
CA ALA A 21 1.81 -1.21 3.05
C ALA A 21 2.73 0.00 2.88
N GLY A 22 4.03 -0.15 3.14
CA GLY A 22 5.01 0.93 2.99
C GLY A 22 5.14 1.43 1.56
N TYR A 23 5.38 0.53 0.60
CA TYR A 23 5.43 0.91 -0.82
C TYR A 23 4.08 1.40 -1.33
N GLY A 24 2.98 0.78 -0.90
CA GLY A 24 1.63 1.23 -1.23
C GLY A 24 1.37 2.66 -0.78
N ALA A 25 1.80 3.03 0.43
CA ALA A 25 1.68 4.40 0.93
C ALA A 25 2.51 5.39 0.10
N ILE A 26 3.76 5.05 -0.24
CA ILE A 26 4.62 5.89 -1.09
C ILE A 26 3.96 6.11 -2.46
N VAL A 27 3.49 5.03 -3.09
CA VAL A 27 2.82 5.09 -4.39
C VAL A 27 1.55 5.94 -4.31
N ALA A 28 0.74 5.79 -3.26
CA ALA A 28 -0.46 6.59 -3.06
C ALA A 28 -0.13 8.09 -2.93
N VAL A 29 0.87 8.43 -2.11
CA VAL A 29 1.33 9.83 -1.95
C VAL A 29 1.86 10.39 -3.27
N MET A 30 2.72 9.65 -3.97
CA MET A 30 3.22 10.07 -5.28
C MET A 30 2.09 10.22 -6.29
N THR A 31 1.08 9.36 -6.26
CA THR A 31 -0.09 9.46 -7.15
C THR A 31 -0.86 10.76 -6.88
N LEU A 32 -1.10 11.08 -5.61
CA LEU A 32 -1.78 12.33 -5.25
C LEU A 32 -0.96 13.57 -5.63
N LEU A 33 0.36 13.54 -5.41
CA LEU A 33 1.24 14.66 -5.75
C LEU A 33 1.38 14.86 -7.26
N LEU A 34 1.58 13.78 -8.02
CA LEU A 34 1.87 13.86 -9.44
C LEU A 34 0.61 14.00 -10.30
N PHE A 35 -0.55 13.56 -9.82
CA PHE A 35 -1.79 13.60 -10.59
C PHE A 35 -2.87 14.42 -9.90
N GLY A 36 -3.07 14.23 -8.60
CA GLY A 36 -4.06 14.97 -7.82
C GLY A 36 -3.78 16.48 -7.78
N VAL A 37 -2.53 16.88 -7.50
CA VAL A 37 -2.16 18.29 -7.45
C VAL A 37 -2.34 18.97 -8.82
N PRO A 38 -1.79 18.47 -9.94
CA PRO A 38 -2.04 19.08 -11.24
C PRO A 38 -3.52 19.10 -11.63
N TYR A 39 -4.25 18.02 -11.36
CA TYR A 39 -5.69 17.97 -11.62
C TYR A 39 -6.41 19.11 -10.92
N LEU A 40 -6.17 19.33 -9.63
CA LEU A 40 -6.80 20.41 -8.87
C LEU A 40 -6.36 21.79 -9.36
N LEU A 41 -5.07 21.97 -9.66
CA LEU A 41 -4.54 23.26 -10.13
C LEU A 41 -5.09 23.68 -11.50
N PHE A 42 -5.44 22.73 -12.37
CA PHE A 42 -5.91 23.02 -13.73
C PHE A 42 -7.41 22.79 -13.95
N SER A 43 -8.13 22.25 -12.95
CA SER A 43 -9.60 22.08 -13.01
C SER A 43 -10.39 23.11 -12.21
N LEU A 44 -9.73 23.87 -11.31
CA LEU A 44 -10.29 25.04 -10.61
C LEU A 44 -9.99 26.32 -11.39
#